data_AF-A0A368NU94-F1
#
_entry.id   AF-A0A368NU94-F1
#
_cell.length_a   1.000
_cell.length_b   1.000
_cell.length_c   1.000
_cell.angle_alpha   90.00
_cell.angle_beta   90.00
_cell.angle_gamma   90.00
#
_symmetry.space_group_name_H-M   'P 1'
#
loop_
_entity.id
_entity.type
_entity.pdbx_description
1 polymer ?
#
loop_
_entity_poly.entity_id
_entity_poly.type
_entity_poly.pdbx_seq_one_letter_code
_entity_poly.pdbx_strand_id
1 'polypeptide(L)'
;MKSRDSLVRLKAFQVTEKRRQLQQLQLMMSEFERMAKELENQISLEEKKAGISDASHFAYPTFAKAARQRADNLQDSIRELKVQQDAAELSLELAEAEHAKAAALEERDNQQRVRA
;
A
#
# COMPACT_ATOMS: atom_id res chain seq x y z
N MET A 1 -21.76 -17.35 -26.51
CA MET A 1 -22.06 -17.50 -25.07
C MET A 1 -20.80 -17.58 -24.19
N LYS A 2 -19.87 -18.53 -24.41
CA LYS A 2 -18.67 -18.69 -23.55
C LYS A 2 -17.72 -17.48 -23.46
N SER A 3 -17.70 -16.59 -24.45
CA SER A 3 -16.73 -15.48 -24.48
C SER A 3 -17.03 -14.33 -23.52
N ARG A 4 -18.31 -14.01 -23.26
CA ARG A 4 -18.70 -12.90 -22.37
C ARG A 4 -18.62 -13.27 -20.89
N ASP A 5 -19.12 -14.44 -20.52
CA ASP A 5 -18.94 -15.03 -19.18
C ASP A 5 -17.45 -15.21 -18.83
N SER A 6 -16.63 -15.63 -19.80
CA SER A 6 -15.16 -15.67 -19.64
C SER A 6 -14.56 -14.28 -19.42
N LEU A 7 -15.11 -13.22 -20.02
CA LEU A 7 -14.64 -11.86 -19.84
C LEU A 7 -14.99 -11.32 -18.45
N VAL A 8 -16.20 -11.58 -17.95
CA VAL A 8 -16.61 -11.18 -16.60
C VAL A 8 -15.71 -11.86 -15.54
N ARG A 9 -15.46 -13.16 -15.70
CA ARG A 9 -14.54 -13.90 -14.81
C ARG A 9 -13.10 -13.36 -14.86
N LEU A 10 -12.60 -13.02 -16.05
CA LEU A 10 -11.29 -12.38 -16.20
C LEU A 10 -11.25 -11.03 -15.45
N LYS A 11 -12.29 -10.21 -15.58
CA LYS A 11 -12.38 -8.92 -14.88
C LYS A 11 -12.47 -9.08 -13.36
N ALA A 12 -13.22 -10.06 -12.88
CA ALA A 12 -13.29 -10.39 -11.45
C ALA A 12 -11.92 -10.80 -10.88
N PHE A 13 -11.15 -11.58 -11.64
CA PHE A 13 -9.77 -11.93 -11.26
C PHE A 13 -8.88 -10.69 -11.20
N GLN A 14 -8.97 -9.78 -12.19
CA GLN A 14 -8.20 -8.52 -12.19
C GLN A 14 -8.51 -7.64 -10.97
N VAL A 15 -9.78 -7.53 -10.58
CA VAL A 15 -10.20 -6.82 -9.36
C VAL A 15 -9.57 -7.46 -8.12
N THR A 16 -9.62 -8.79 -8.03
CA THR A 16 -9.10 -9.54 -6.89
C THR A 16 -7.58 -9.37 -6.73
N GLU A 17 -6.84 -9.45 -7.83
CA GLU A 17 -5.38 -9.24 -7.84
C GLU A 17 -5.02 -7.80 -7.44
N LYS A 18 -5.70 -6.79 -7.98
CA LYS A 18 -5.46 -5.38 -7.61
C LYS A 18 -5.78 -5.10 -6.14
N ARG A 19 -6.85 -5.69 -5.61
CA ARG A 19 -7.19 -5.59 -4.18
C ARG A 19 -6.12 -6.23 -3.30
N ARG A 20 -5.58 -7.38 -3.73
CA ARG A 20 -4.46 -8.04 -3.02
C ARG A 20 -3.20 -7.18 -3.02
N GLN A 21 -2.86 -6.57 -4.16
CA GLN A 21 -1.72 -5.64 -4.27
C GLN A 21 -1.88 -4.45 -3.33
N LEU A 22 -3.07 -3.84 -3.30
CA LEU A 22 -3.37 -2.72 -2.39
C LEU A 22 -3.20 -3.12 -0.92
N GLN A 23 -3.71 -4.29 -0.52
CA GLN A 23 -3.55 -4.80 0.84
C GLN A 23 -2.08 -5.03 1.21
N GLN A 24 -1.26 -5.50 0.26
CA GLN A 24 0.18 -5.68 0.49
C GLN A 24 0.91 -4.36 0.70
N LEU A 25 0.56 -3.32 -0.06
CA LEU A 25 1.11 -1.97 0.13
C LEU A 25 0.74 -1.41 1.52
N GLN A 26 -0.53 -1.53 1.91
CA GLN A 26 -1.01 -1.08 3.21
C GLN A 26 -0.34 -1.80 4.38
N LEU A 27 -0.14 -3.12 4.25
CA LEU A 27 0.58 -3.91 5.26
C LEU A 27 2.03 -3.42 5.39
N MET A 28 2.74 -3.27 4.27
CA MET A 28 4.14 -2.83 4.27
C MET A 28 4.30 -1.42 4.86
N MET A 29 3.38 -0.50 4.55
CA MET A 29 3.36 0.83 5.16
C MET A 29 3.19 0.77 6.67
N SER A 30 2.24 -0.04 7.17
CA SER A 30 2.02 -0.22 8.61
C SER A 30 3.26 -0.78 9.32
N GLU A 31 3.95 -1.75 8.69
CA GLU A 31 5.20 -2.28 9.21
C GLU A 31 6.31 -1.23 9.27
N PHE A 32 6.43 -0.38 8.25
CA PHE A 32 7.43 0.68 8.19
C PHE A 32 7.15 1.78 9.22
N GLU A 33 5.89 2.17 9.40
CA GLU A 33 5.48 3.11 10.44
C GLU A 33 5.78 2.58 11.84
N ARG A 34 5.54 1.29 12.09
CA ARG A 34 5.90 0.64 13.35
C ARG A 34 7.42 0.68 13.58
N MET A 35 8.21 0.30 12.58
CA MET A 35 9.68 0.32 12.67
C MET A 35 10.24 1.74 12.89
N ALA A 36 9.68 2.75 12.23
CA ALA A 36 10.11 4.14 12.42
C ALA A 36 9.87 4.60 13.86
N LYS A 37 8.69 4.30 14.42
CA LYS A 37 8.35 4.61 15.81
C LYS A 37 9.24 3.86 16.82
N GLU A 38 9.57 2.61 16.55
CA GLU A 38 10.51 1.84 17.36
C GLU A 38 11.91 2.47 17.36
N LEU A 39 12.39 2.94 16.21
CA LEU A 39 13.68 3.64 16.10
C LEU A 39 13.66 4.98 16.84
N GLU A 40 12.58 5.77 16.74
CA GLU A 40 12.43 7.03 17.49
C GLU A 40 12.53 6.81 19.01
N ASN A 41 11.92 5.73 19.51
CA ASN A 41 12.03 5.35 20.91
C ASN A 41 13.48 4.96 21.27
N GLN A 42 14.15 4.17 20.44
CA GLN A 42 15.55 3.77 20.66
C GLN A 42 16.50 4.96 20.65
N ILE A 43 16.30 5.91 19.73
CA ILE A 43 17.05 7.18 19.69
C ILE A 43 16.86 7.92 21.00
N SER A 44 15.61 8.14 21.42
CA SER A 44 15.28 8.87 22.64
C SER A 44 15.89 8.24 23.90
N LEU A 45 15.95 6.91 23.97
CA LEU A 45 16.60 6.19 25.07
C LEU A 45 18.12 6.39 25.07
N GLU A 46 18.75 6.31 23.91
CA GLU A 46 20.20 6.46 23.78
C GLU A 46 20.65 7.90 24.06
N GLU A 47 19.89 8.90 23.60
CA GLU A 47 20.15 10.31 23.89
C GLU A 47 20.04 10.63 25.38
N LYS A 48 19.01 10.10 26.06
CA LYS A 48 18.86 10.24 27.51
C LYS A 48 19.99 9.58 28.27
N LYS A 49 20.43 8.41 27.81
CA LYS A 49 21.55 7.66 28.42
C LYS A 49 22.88 8.40 28.25
N ALA A 50 23.11 9.00 27.09
CA ALA A 50 24.32 9.78 26.80
C ALA A 50 24.27 11.20 27.38
N GLY A 51 23.08 11.72 27.68
CA GLY A 51 22.87 13.11 28.08
C GLY A 51 23.08 14.11 26.92
N ILE A 52 23.07 13.63 25.67
CA ILE A 52 23.35 14.40 24.46
C ILE A 52 22.22 14.14 23.46
N SER A 53 21.44 15.17 23.15
CA SER A 53 20.34 15.15 22.17
C SER A 53 20.64 15.95 20.90
N ASP A 54 21.70 16.75 20.90
CA ASP A 54 22.13 17.48 19.72
C ASP A 54 22.86 16.53 18.76
N ALA A 55 22.23 16.24 17.61
CA ALA A 55 22.78 15.37 16.58
C ALA A 55 24.05 15.92 15.91
N SER A 56 24.32 17.24 16.05
CA SER A 56 25.55 17.87 15.55
C SER A 56 26.71 17.80 16.55
N HIS A 57 26.43 17.41 17.80
CA HIS A 57 27.43 17.29 18.85
C HIS A 57 28.48 16.23 18.48
N PHE A 58 29.76 16.54 18.68
CA PHE A 58 30.85 15.62 18.32
C PHE A 58 30.75 14.26 19.04
N ALA A 59 30.31 14.26 20.29
CA ALA A 59 30.08 13.05 21.09
C ALA A 59 28.65 12.47 20.96
N TYR A 60 27.88 12.89 19.96
CA TYR A 60 26.56 12.33 19.71
C TYR A 60 26.65 10.81 19.47
N PRO A 61 25.83 9.97 20.12
CA PRO A 61 25.96 8.53 20.03
C PRO A 61 25.87 8.04 18.58
N THR A 62 26.84 7.24 18.15
CA THR A 62 26.90 6.68 16.79
C THR A 62 25.67 5.84 16.47
N PHE A 63 25.17 5.10 17.47
CA PHE A 63 23.92 4.36 17.37
C PHE A 63 22.73 5.28 17.09
N ALA A 64 22.55 6.35 17.88
CA ALA A 64 21.46 7.29 17.71
C ALA A 64 21.55 8.02 16.36
N LYS A 65 22.76 8.27 15.84
CA LYS A 65 22.98 8.82 14.49
C LYS A 65 22.55 7.85 13.39
N ALA A 66 22.97 6.59 13.47
CA ALA A 66 22.59 5.57 12.50
C ALA A 66 21.08 5.28 12.54
N ALA A 67 20.48 5.24 13.73
CA ALA A 67 19.06 5.04 13.92
C ALA A 67 18.24 6.20 13.33
N ARG A 68 18.67 7.46 13.48
CA ARG A 68 18.04 8.62 12.81
C ARG A 68 18.04 8.47 11.30
N GLN A 69 19.21 8.20 10.71
CA GLN A 69 19.31 8.01 9.25
C GLN A 69 18.37 6.90 8.76
N ARG A 70 18.24 5.81 9.53
CA ARG A 70 17.33 4.73 9.18
C ARG A 70 15.86 5.15 9.31
N ALA A 71 15.50 5.92 10.33
CA ALA A 71 14.15 6.46 10.48
C ALA A 71 13.80 7.39 9.32
N ASP A 72 14.73 8.27 8.90
CA ASP A 72 14.55 9.15 7.75
C ASP A 72 14.31 8.34 6.46
N ASN A 73 15.13 7.32 6.20
CA ASN A 73 14.95 6.44 5.04
C ASN A 73 13.59 5.69 5.06
N LEU A 74 13.11 5.29 6.25
CA LEU A 74 11.79 4.67 6.39
C LEU A 74 10.67 5.68 6.10
N GLN A 75 10.80 6.92 6.56
CA GLN A 75 9.83 7.98 6.25
C GLN A 75 9.78 8.28 4.75
N ASP A 76 10.93 8.31 4.09
CA ASP A 76 11.02 8.46 2.63
C ASP A 76 10.30 7.31 1.92
N SER A 77 10.57 6.07 2.35
CA SER A 77 9.92 4.87 1.82
C SER A 77 8.40 4.89 2.04
N ILE A 78 7.93 5.32 3.22
CA ILE A 78 6.50 5.47 3.51
C ILE A 78 5.85 6.50 2.59
N ARG A 79 6.52 7.63 2.31
CA ARG A 79 6.02 8.65 1.38
C ARG A 79 5.89 8.10 -0.04
N GLU A 80 6.88 7.36 -0.51
CA GLU A 80 6.80 6.68 -1.81
C GLU A 80 5.66 5.66 -1.87
N LEU A 81 5.48 4.88 -0.80
CA LEU A 81 4.40 3.89 -0.73
C LEU A 81 3.01 4.51 -0.70
N LYS A 82 2.84 5.69 -0.10
CA LYS A 82 1.58 6.44 -0.17
C LYS A 82 1.22 6.80 -1.61
N VAL A 83 2.18 7.27 -2.40
CA VAL A 83 1.96 7.55 -3.83
C VAL A 83 1.59 6.28 -4.59
N GLN A 84 2.24 5.15 -4.28
CA GLN A 84 1.91 3.86 -4.89
C GLN A 84 0.53 3.35 -4.46
N GLN A 85 0.15 3.57 -3.20
CA GLN A 85 -1.18 3.24 -2.67
C GLN A 85 -2.26 4.01 -3.41
N ASP A 86 -2.13 5.34 -3.53
CA ASP A 86 -3.10 6.19 -4.23
C ASP A 86 -3.28 5.74 -5.69
N ALA A 87 -2.17 5.41 -6.37
CA ALA A 87 -2.21 4.88 -7.72
C ALA A 87 -2.88 3.48 -7.80
N ALA A 88 -2.62 2.62 -6.82
CA ALA A 88 -3.23 1.28 -6.74
C ALA A 88 -4.73 1.34 -6.45
N GLU A 89 -5.17 2.27 -5.59
CA GLU A 89 -6.58 2.55 -5.28
C GLU A 89 -7.34 3.00 -6.53
N LEU A 90 -6.81 3.98 -7.26
CA LEU A 90 -7.40 4.41 -8.54
C LEU A 90 -7.47 3.26 -9.55
N SER A 91 -6.41 2.46 -9.65
CA SER A 91 -6.36 1.29 -10.53
C SER A 91 -7.39 0.22 -10.14
N LEU A 92 -7.63 0.02 -8.84
CA LEU A 92 -8.66 -0.88 -8.33
C LEU A 92 -10.06 -0.36 -8.69
N GLU A 93 -10.33 0.92 -8.45
CA GLU A 93 -11.62 1.56 -8.78
C GLU A 93 -11.95 1.40 -10.27
N LEU A 94 -10.97 1.65 -11.16
CA LEU A 94 -11.14 1.46 -12.60
C LEU A 94 -11.47 0.00 -12.94
N ALA A 95 -10.77 -0.96 -12.33
CA ALA A 95 -11.03 -2.38 -12.57
C ALA A 95 -12.42 -2.82 -12.06
N GLU A 96 -12.87 -2.28 -10.93
CA GLU A 96 -14.20 -2.52 -10.38
C GLU A 96 -15.29 -1.96 -11.31
N ALA A 97 -15.10 -0.74 -11.84
CA ALA A 97 -16.00 -0.13 -12.82
C ALA A 97 -16.07 -0.95 -14.12
N GLU A 98 -14.93 -1.42 -14.64
CA GLU A 98 -14.87 -2.28 -15.82
C GLU A 98 -15.56 -3.64 -15.59
N HIS A 99 -15.36 -4.25 -14.42
CA HIS A 99 -16.03 -5.48 -14.04
C HIS A 99 -17.55 -5.29 -13.95
N ALA A 100 -18.02 -4.22 -13.30
CA ALA A 100 -19.44 -3.90 -13.19
C ALA A 100 -20.09 -3.69 -14.57
N LYS A 101 -19.39 -2.98 -15.48
CA LYS A 101 -19.84 -2.80 -16.87
C LYS A 101 -19.94 -4.13 -17.62
N ALA A 102 -18.95 -5.01 -17.47
CA ALA A 102 -18.94 -6.32 -18.12
C ALA A 102 -20.11 -7.20 -17.59
N ALA A 103 -20.33 -7.22 -16.28
CA ALA A 103 -21.41 -7.97 -15.65
C ALA A 103 -22.80 -7.49 -16.11
N ALA A 104 -23.02 -6.16 -16.17
CA ALA A 104 -24.29 -5.60 -16.63
C ALA A 104 -24.60 -5.93 -18.11
N LEU A 105 -23.58 -6.01 -18.96
CA LEU A 105 -23.74 -6.40 -20.36
C LEU A 105 -24.10 -7.89 -20.51
N GLU A 106 -23.53 -8.75 -19.66
CA GLU A 106 -23.88 -10.17 -19.62
C GLU A 106 -25.32 -10.38 -19.14
N GLU A 107 -25.75 -9.67 -18.10
CA GLU A 107 -27.10 -9.77 -17.57
C GLU A 107 -28.16 -9.37 -18.61
N ARG A 108 -27.94 -8.26 -19.33
CA ARG A 108 -28.81 -7.81 -20.43
C ARG A 108 -28.90 -8.85 -21.55
N ASP A 109 -27.78 -9.47 -21.93
CA ASP A 109 -27.72 -10.50 -22.98
C ASP A 109 -28.50 -11.76 -22.56
N ASN A 110 -28.39 -12.16 -21.28
CA ASN A 110 -29.18 -13.28 -20.75
C ASN A 110 -30.67 -12.96 -20.71
N GLN A 111 -31.06 -11.75 -20.30
CA GLN A 111 -32.47 -11.33 -20.31
C GLN A 111 -33.06 -11.30 -21.73
N GLN A 112 -32.30 -10.88 -22.74
CA GLN A 112 -32.73 -10.90 -24.14
C GLN A 112 -32.92 -12.32 -24.67
N ARG A 113 -32.07 -13.28 -24.26
CA ARG A 113 -32.20 -14.69 -24.65
C ARG A 113 -33.37 -15.39 -24.00
N VAL A 114 -33.68 -15.11 -22.74
CA VAL A 114 -34.82 -15.72 -22.04
C VAL A 114 -36.16 -15.26 -22.62
N ARG A 115 -36.18 -14.11 -23.30
CA ARG A 115 -37.38 -13.52 -23.92
C ARG A 115 -37.57 -13.92 -25.39
N ALA A 116 -36.59 -14.54 -26.03
CA ALA A 116 -36.61 -14.98 -27.43
C ALA A 116 -36.91 -16.47 -27.53
#